data_AF-A0A2E1E249-F1
#
_entry.id   AF-A0A2E1E249-F1
#
_cell.length_a   1.000
_cell.length_b   1.000
_cell.length_c   1.000
_cell.angle_alpha   90.00
_cell.angle_beta   90.00
_cell.angle_gamma   90.00
#
_symmetry.space_group_name_H-M   'P 1'
#
loop_
_entity.id
_entity.type
_entity.pdbx_description
1 polymer ?
#
loop_
_entity_poly.entity_id
_entity_poly.type
_entity_poly.pdbx_seq_one_letter_code
_entity_poly.pdbx_strand_id
1 'polypeptide(L)'
;MIHSNSILLAWGIATLSTIGSLFYSEISGFIPCTFCWYERIAMYPLVIILGIATLKKHHYAWIYASPFSLIGLVISIYHYQLQMFPDQSSVSCSTEVSCSGSWILEFGFVTMPFMALSTFLLISVLLLSPQIKK
;
A
#
# COMPACT_ATOMS: atom_id res chain seq x y z
N MET A 1 -16.80 -11.37 -17.30
CA MET A 1 -15.63 -12.15 -16.84
C MET A 1 -14.47 -11.28 -16.36
N ILE A 2 -14.08 -10.22 -17.09
CA ILE A 2 -12.92 -9.36 -16.75
C ILE A 2 -12.98 -8.78 -15.32
N HIS A 3 -14.17 -8.35 -14.84
CA HIS A 3 -14.32 -7.79 -13.49
C HIS A 3 -13.97 -8.74 -12.33
N SER A 4 -14.28 -10.02 -12.44
CA SER A 4 -14.04 -10.97 -11.35
C SER A 4 -12.54 -11.23 -11.18
N ASN A 5 -11.80 -11.29 -12.29
CA ASN A 5 -10.36 -11.52 -12.27
C ASN A 5 -9.60 -10.29 -11.76
N SER A 6 -10.02 -9.06 -12.10
CA SER A 6 -9.37 -7.83 -11.61
C SER A 6 -9.45 -7.70 -10.09
N ILE A 7 -10.61 -7.98 -9.48
CA ILE A 7 -10.79 -7.93 -8.02
C ILE A 7 -9.98 -9.03 -7.33
N LEU A 8 -9.92 -10.23 -7.93
CA LEU A 8 -9.13 -11.34 -7.40
C LEU A 8 -7.62 -11.06 -7.46
N LEU A 9 -7.14 -10.47 -8.55
CA LEU A 9 -5.74 -10.03 -8.68
C LEU A 9 -5.42 -8.91 -7.68
N ALA A 10 -6.29 -7.91 -7.55
CA ALA A 10 -6.12 -6.82 -6.58
C ALA A 10 -6.07 -7.35 -5.14
N TRP A 11 -6.92 -8.33 -4.80
CA TRP A 11 -6.89 -9.01 -3.51
C TRP A 11 -5.59 -9.79 -3.28
N GLY A 12 -5.11 -10.52 -4.30
CA GLY A 12 -3.83 -11.24 -4.23
C GLY A 12 -2.64 -10.31 -4.00
N ILE A 13 -2.62 -9.16 -4.68
CA ILE A 13 -1.58 -8.13 -4.49
C ILE A 13 -1.65 -7.54 -3.07
N ALA A 14 -2.86 -7.19 -2.61
CA ALA A 14 -3.06 -6.62 -1.28
C ALA A 14 -2.65 -7.59 -0.16
N THR A 15 -3.01 -8.87 -0.28
CA THR A 15 -2.64 -9.91 0.69
C THR A 15 -1.13 -10.16 0.71
N LEU A 16 -0.50 -10.31 -0.46
CA LEU A 16 0.93 -10.53 -0.56
C LEU A 16 1.74 -9.38 0.05
N SER A 17 1.35 -8.14 -0.25
CA SER A 17 2.05 -6.98 0.29
C SER A 17 1.77 -6.77 1.80
N THR A 18 0.59 -7.14 2.29
CA THR A 18 0.32 -7.19 3.74
C THR A 18 1.22 -8.21 4.44
N ILE A 19 1.32 -9.43 3.90
CA ILE A 19 2.21 -10.48 4.43
C ILE A 19 3.66 -10.02 4.38
N GLY A 20 4.11 -9.41 3.28
CA GLY A 20 5.45 -8.83 3.18
C GLY A 20 5.72 -7.78 4.26
N SER A 21 4.77 -6.86 4.48
CA SER A 21 4.89 -5.84 5.53
C SER A 21 5.00 -6.44 6.94
N LEU A 22 4.22 -7.49 7.25
CA LEU A 22 4.32 -8.20 8.52
C LEU A 22 5.64 -8.96 8.64
N PHE A 23 6.10 -9.60 7.55
CA PHE A 23 7.32 -10.39 7.53
C PHE A 23 8.54 -9.53 7.89
N TYR A 24 8.65 -8.34 7.31
CA TYR A 24 9.72 -7.39 7.64
C TYR A 24 9.64 -6.91 9.10
N SER A 25 8.44 -6.78 9.68
CA SER A 25 8.26 -6.37 11.07
C SER A 25 8.67 -7.45 12.07
N GLU A 26 8.16 -8.67 11.88
CA GLU A 26 8.22 -9.74 12.88
C GLU A 26 9.48 -10.60 12.74
N ILE A 27 9.93 -10.86 11.50
CA ILE A 27 11.08 -11.74 11.25
C ILE A 27 12.36 -10.93 11.11
N SER A 28 12.34 -9.84 10.35
CA SER A 28 13.54 -9.02 10.11
C SER A 28 13.79 -7.97 11.20
N GLY A 29 12.87 -7.81 12.16
CA GLY A 29 13.02 -6.88 13.28
C GLY A 29 12.99 -5.40 12.88
N PHE A 30 12.45 -5.06 11.70
CA PHE A 30 12.31 -3.66 11.30
C PHE A 30 11.19 -2.99 12.07
N ILE A 31 11.54 -2.01 12.91
CA ILE A 31 10.57 -1.21 13.64
C ILE A 31 9.91 -0.22 12.66
N PRO A 32 8.59 -0.31 12.44
CA PRO A 32 7.91 0.54 11.46
C PRO A 32 7.89 1.99 11.93
N CYS A 33 8.15 2.91 11.01
CA CYS A 33 8.00 4.34 11.25
C CYS A 33 6.52 4.77 11.23
N THR A 34 6.23 6.00 11.63
CA THR A 34 4.85 6.54 11.65
C THR A 34 4.19 6.54 10.27
N PHE A 35 4.92 6.87 9.20
CA PHE A 35 4.40 6.80 7.82
C PHE A 35 4.10 5.37 7.36
N CYS A 36 4.96 4.40 7.66
CA CYS A 36 4.67 2.97 7.42
C CYS A 36 3.39 2.52 8.13
N TRP A 37 3.13 3.02 9.34
CA TRP A 37 1.89 2.74 10.06
C TRP A 37 0.66 3.29 9.33
N TYR A 38 0.73 4.51 8.80
CA TYR A 38 -0.35 5.07 7.99
C TYR A 38 -0.61 4.27 6.71
N GLU A 39 0.45 3.79 6.04
CA GLU A 39 0.33 2.89 4.89
C GLU A 39 -0.37 1.57 5.28
N ARG A 40 0.00 0.95 6.42
CA ARG A 40 -0.65 -0.27 6.93
C ARG A 40 -2.14 -0.06 7.25
N ILE A 41 -2.50 1.08 7.84
CA ILE A 41 -3.90 1.42 8.14
C ILE A 41 -4.74 1.53 6.86
N ALA A 42 -4.16 2.02 5.76
CA ALA A 42 -4.84 2.04 4.46
C ALA A 42 -4.91 0.63 3.82
N MET A 43 -3.87 -0.18 4.00
CA MET A 43 -3.69 -1.49 3.35
C MET A 43 -4.56 -2.61 3.93
N TYR A 44 -4.66 -2.72 5.26
CA TYR A 44 -5.32 -3.88 5.89
C TYR A 44 -6.83 -3.93 5.63
N PRO A 45 -7.58 -2.81 5.65
CA PRO A 45 -8.99 -2.79 5.27
C PRO A 45 -9.21 -3.24 3.82
N LEU A 46 -8.30 -2.90 2.90
CA LEU A 46 -8.39 -3.31 1.49
C LEU A 46 -8.38 -4.83 1.33
N VAL A 47 -7.57 -5.55 2.10
CA VAL A 47 -7.53 -7.02 2.08
C VAL A 47 -8.90 -7.61 2.43
N ILE A 48 -9.54 -7.08 3.47
CA ILE A 48 -10.85 -7.55 3.94
C ILE A 48 -11.93 -7.19 2.92
N ILE A 49 -11.98 -5.94 2.46
CA ILE A 49 -13.01 -5.47 1.51
C ILE A 49 -12.92 -6.25 0.20
N LEU A 50 -11.71 -6.37 -0.38
CA LEU A 50 -11.51 -7.10 -1.63
C LEU A 50 -11.73 -8.61 -1.44
N GLY A 51 -11.40 -9.18 -0.29
CA GLY A 51 -11.64 -10.60 0.01
C GLY A 51 -13.12 -10.95 0.14
N ILE A 52 -13.92 -10.07 0.75
CA ILE A 52 -15.38 -10.24 0.77
C ILE A 52 -15.96 -10.07 -0.64
N ALA A 53 -15.42 -9.12 -1.41
CA ALA A 53 -15.86 -8.86 -2.78
C ALA A 53 -15.60 -10.05 -3.72
N THR A 54 -14.47 -10.74 -3.59
CA THR A 54 -14.16 -11.95 -4.37
C THR A 54 -15.11 -13.09 -4.01
N LEU A 55 -15.38 -13.33 -2.73
CA LEU A 55 -16.26 -14.41 -2.27
C LEU A 55 -17.72 -14.19 -2.68
N LYS A 56 -18.24 -12.99 -2.48
CA LYS A 56 -19.64 -12.68 -2.79
C LYS A 56 -19.87 -12.21 -4.23
N LYS A 57 -18.81 -12.11 -5.07
CA LYS A 57 -18.85 -11.58 -6.45
C LYS A 57 -19.53 -10.20 -6.56
N HIS A 58 -19.39 -9.35 -5.55
CA HIS A 58 -19.99 -8.00 -5.57
C HIS A 58 -19.17 -7.05 -6.44
N HIS A 59 -19.76 -6.62 -7.55
CA HIS A 59 -19.10 -5.69 -8.46
C HIS A 59 -18.95 -4.28 -7.89
N TYR A 60 -19.78 -3.85 -6.94
CA TYR A 60 -19.72 -2.50 -6.34
C TYR A 60 -18.64 -2.30 -5.28
N ALA A 61 -17.83 -3.33 -4.97
CA ALA A 61 -16.77 -3.24 -3.99
C ALA A 61 -15.68 -2.20 -4.34
N TRP A 62 -15.54 -1.86 -5.63
CA TRP A 62 -14.58 -0.83 -6.07
C TRP A 62 -14.87 0.55 -5.44
N ILE A 63 -16.14 0.88 -5.17
CA ILE A 63 -16.53 2.17 -4.56
C ILE A 63 -15.98 2.26 -3.14
N TYR A 64 -15.99 1.15 -2.40
CA TYR A 64 -15.50 1.10 -1.03
C TYR A 64 -13.98 0.93 -0.97
N ALA A 65 -13.38 0.20 -1.91
CA ALA A 65 -11.93 -0.05 -1.95
C ALA A 65 -11.13 1.13 -2.53
N SER A 66 -11.67 1.85 -3.52
CA SER A 66 -11.00 2.96 -4.18
C SER A 66 -10.50 4.06 -3.23
N PRO A 67 -11.28 4.58 -2.26
CA PRO A 67 -10.80 5.65 -1.38
C PRO A 67 -9.60 5.21 -0.54
N PHE A 68 -9.61 3.98 0.00
CA PHE A 68 -8.47 3.46 0.76
C PHE A 68 -7.21 3.30 -0.10
N SER A 69 -7.38 2.82 -1.34
CA SER A 69 -6.26 2.68 -2.27
C SER A 69 -5.66 4.03 -2.66
N LEU A 70 -6.51 5.04 -2.87
CA LEU A 70 -6.07 6.39 -3.23
C LEU A 70 -5.35 7.09 -2.07
N ILE A 71 -5.88 6.96 -0.85
CA ILE A 71 -5.26 7.51 0.36
C ILE A 71 -3.88 6.87 0.59
N GLY A 72 -3.79 5.54 0.50
CA GLY A 72 -2.52 4.82 0.60
C GLY A 72 -1.51 5.26 -0.47
N LEU A 73 -1.97 5.48 -1.70
CA LEU A 73 -1.16 5.99 -2.80
C LEU A 73 -0.57 7.36 -2.48
N VAL A 74 -1.39 8.32 -2.03
CA VAL A 74 -0.92 9.68 -1.67
C VAL A 74 0.10 9.64 -0.53
N ILE A 75 -0.16 8.83 0.50
CA ILE A 75 0.75 8.68 1.64
C ILE A 75 2.10 8.09 1.18
N SER A 76 2.08 7.05 0.35
CA SER A 76 3.30 6.41 -0.15
C SER A 76 4.14 7.32 -1.06
N ILE A 77 3.51 8.18 -1.86
CA ILE A 77 4.21 9.23 -2.64
C ILE A 77 4.94 10.18 -1.71
N TYR A 78 4.24 10.68 -0.68
CA TYR A 78 4.83 11.60 0.28
C TYR A 78 5.99 10.95 1.02
N HIS A 79 5.83 9.70 1.45
CA HIS A 79 6.85 8.94 2.16
C HIS A 79 8.09 8.67 1.28
N TYR A 80 7.89 8.30 0.02
CA TYR A 80 8.98 8.14 -0.95
C TYR A 80 9.73 9.46 -1.20
N GLN A 81 8.99 10.57 -1.34
CA GLN A 81 9.60 11.89 -1.47
C GLN A 81 10.44 12.26 -0.25
N LEU A 82 9.94 11.96 0.96
CA LEU A 82 10.65 12.22 2.22
C LEU A 82 11.97 11.45 2.30
N GLN A 83 12.00 10.23 1.74
CA GLN A 83 13.20 9.41 1.70
C GLN A 83 14.24 9.91 0.68
N MET A 84 13.78 10.50 -0.43
CA MET A 84 14.65 11.08 -1.45
C MET A 84 15.24 12.44 -1.01
N PHE A 85 14.51 13.19 -0.19
CA PHE A 85 14.90 14.51 0.32
C PHE A 85 14.97 14.54 1.85
N PRO A 86 16.01 13.94 2.46
CA PRO A 86 16.13 13.79 3.91
C PRO A 86 16.18 15.14 4.66
N ASP A 87 16.66 16.21 4.03
CA ASP A 87 16.81 17.55 4.65
C ASP A 87 15.46 18.21 5.04
N GLN A 88 14.33 17.69 4.56
CA GLN A 88 13.00 18.19 4.92
C GLN A 88 12.47 17.59 6.24
N SER A 89 13.18 16.62 6.82
CA SER A 89 12.72 15.83 7.97
C SER A 89 12.83 16.55 9.33
N SER A 90 12.15 17.69 9.48
CA SER A 90 11.84 18.29 10.79
C SER A 90 10.44 17.93 11.31
N VAL A 91 9.66 17.16 10.54
CA VAL A 91 8.22 16.93 10.79
C VAL A 91 7.93 15.64 11.61
N SER A 92 8.92 14.80 11.89
CA SER A 92 8.72 13.61 12.73
C SER A 92 8.79 13.97 14.23
N CYS A 93 7.79 14.70 14.71
CA CYS A 93 7.53 14.80 16.15
C CYS A 93 7.06 13.41 16.62
N SER A 94 7.92 12.68 17.35
CA SER A 94 7.67 11.38 18.00
C SER A 94 7.70 10.10 17.13
N THR A 95 8.90 9.53 16.96
CA THR A 95 9.15 8.07 16.95
C THR A 95 10.65 7.86 17.19
N GLU A 96 11.04 6.78 17.88
CA GLU A 96 12.46 6.41 18.13
C GLU A 96 13.25 6.08 16.85
N VAL A 97 12.56 6.01 15.69
CA VAL A 97 13.09 5.55 14.41
C VAL A 97 12.82 6.59 13.31
N SER A 98 13.86 7.02 12.61
CA SER A 98 13.77 8.02 11.55
C SER A 98 13.05 7.47 10.30
N CYS A 99 11.99 8.15 9.85
CA CYS A 99 11.24 7.83 8.62
C CYS A 99 12.10 8.02 7.35
N SER A 100 13.22 8.71 7.45
CA SER A 100 14.18 8.95 6.36
C SER A 100 15.18 7.80 6.18
N GLY A 101 15.22 6.81 7.09
CA GLY A 101 16.17 5.71 7.03
C GLY A 101 15.84 4.74 5.88
N SER A 102 16.76 4.59 4.93
CA SER A 102 16.70 3.57 3.88
C SER A 102 17.28 2.24 4.37
N TRP A 103 16.44 1.47 5.06
CA TRP A 103 16.81 0.16 5.61
C TRP A 103 17.00 -0.93 4.55
N ILE A 104 16.30 -0.81 3.42
CA ILE A 104 16.34 -1.74 2.29
C ILE A 104 16.59 -0.88 1.04
N LEU A 105 17.76 -1.08 0.44
CA LEU A 105 18.22 -0.40 -0.78
C LEU A 105 18.54 -1.46 -1.83
N GLU A 106 17.52 -2.23 -2.21
CA GLU A 106 17.69 -3.18 -3.31
C GLU A 106 17.79 -2.36 -4.61
N PHE A 107 18.82 -2.62 -5.43
CA PHE A 107 19.14 -1.84 -6.65
C PHE A 107 19.44 -0.34 -6.48
N GLY A 108 19.57 0.18 -5.26
CA GLY A 108 19.89 1.60 -5.01
C GLY A 108 18.72 2.58 -5.16
N PHE A 109 17.52 2.11 -5.51
CA PHE A 109 16.30 2.93 -5.63
C PHE A 109 15.02 2.24 -5.11
N VAL A 110 15.02 0.91 -4.95
CA VAL A 110 13.85 0.19 -4.43
C VAL A 110 13.88 0.25 -2.92
N THR A 111 13.03 1.11 -2.38
CA THR A 111 12.82 1.26 -0.94
C THR A 111 11.45 0.73 -0.55
N MET A 112 11.24 0.49 0.74
CA MET A 112 9.94 0.07 1.30
C MET A 112 8.75 0.94 0.83
N PRO A 113 8.81 2.28 0.89
CA PRO A 113 7.70 3.11 0.40
C PRO A 113 7.50 3.02 -1.12
N PHE A 114 8.56 2.77 -1.91
CA PHE A 114 8.41 2.54 -3.35
C PHE A 114 7.63 1.26 -3.64
N MET A 115 7.89 0.19 -2.88
CA MET A 115 7.14 -1.06 -3.00
C MET A 115 5.66 -0.86 -2.63
N ALA A 116 5.39 -0.13 -1.55
CA ALA A 116 4.02 0.24 -1.14
C ALA A 116 3.32 1.08 -2.22
N LEU A 117 4.00 2.08 -2.78
CA LEU A 117 3.50 2.92 -3.86
C LEU A 117 3.11 2.08 -5.08
N SER A 118 4.00 1.16 -5.50
CA SER A 118 3.72 0.29 -6.66
C SER A 118 2.48 -0.60 -6.41
N THR A 119 2.30 -1.09 -5.18
CA THR A 119 1.13 -1.92 -4.84
C THR A 119 -0.16 -1.11 -4.81
N PHE A 120 -0.18 0.06 -4.18
CA PHE A 120 -1.36 0.94 -4.20
C PHE A 120 -1.70 1.44 -5.61
N LEU A 121 -0.70 1.72 -6.44
CA LEU A 121 -0.90 2.11 -7.83
C LEU A 121 -1.52 0.96 -8.64
N LEU A 122 -0.96 -0.25 -8.54
CA LEU A 122 -1.52 -1.42 -9.22
C LEU A 122 -2.95 -1.72 -8.78
N ILE A 123 -3.25 -1.68 -7.48
CA ILE A 123 -4.60 -1.88 -6.96
C ILE A 123 -5.54 -0.79 -7.49
N SER A 124 -5.12 0.48 -7.48
CA SER A 124 -5.92 1.60 -8.00
C SER A 124 -6.24 1.43 -9.49
N VAL A 125 -5.24 1.06 -10.31
CA VAL A 125 -5.43 0.81 -11.75
C VAL A 125 -6.37 -0.37 -11.99
N LEU A 126 -6.21 -1.47 -11.25
CA LEU A 126 -7.08 -2.66 -11.38
C LEU A 126 -8.53 -2.35 -11.00
N LEU A 127 -8.74 -1.49 -10.00
CA LEU A 127 -10.08 -1.06 -9.57
C LEU A 127 -10.73 -0.07 -10.56
N LEU A 128 -9.95 0.81 -11.19
CA LEU A 128 -10.45 1.86 -12.10
C LEU A 128 -10.60 1.39 -13.56
N SER A 129 -9.69 0.53 -14.06
CA SER A 129 -9.54 0.20 -15.48
C SER A 129 -10.80 -0.38 -16.16
N PRO A 130 -11.62 -1.26 -15.54
CA PRO A 130 -12.79 -1.81 -16.23
C PRO A 130 -14.14 -1.22 -15.77
N GLN A 131 -14.20 -0.33 -14.77
CA GLN A 131 -15.48 0.18 -14.22
C GLN A 131 -16.09 1.33 -15.04
N ILE A 132 -15.35 1.89 -16.01
CA ILE A 132 -15.73 3.08 -16.79
C ILE A 132 -16.69 2.76 -17.96
N LYS A 133 -16.94 1.47 -18.26
CA LYS A 133 -18.03 1.09 -19.17
C LYS A 133 -19.34 0.95 -18.39
N LYS A 134 -20.03 2.07 -18.21
CA LYS A 134 -21.48 2.07 -17.95
C LYS A 134 -22.17 2.88 -19.04
#